data_AF-A0A7C5HMC9-F1
#
_entry.id   AF-A0A7C5HMC9-F1
#
_cell.length_a   1.000
_cell.length_b   1.000
_cell.length_c   1.000
_cell.angle_alpha   90.00
_cell.angle_beta   90.00
_cell.angle_gamma   90.00
#
_symmetry.space_group_name_H-M   'P 1'
#
loop_
_entity.id
_entity.type
_entity.pdbx_description
1 polymer ?
#
loop_
_entity_poly.entity_id
_entity_poly.type
_entity_poly.pdbx_seq_one_letter_code
_entity_poly.pdbx_strand_id
1 'polypeptide(L)'
;MYSKNIKRGEKIMKNLFLIFLTIFFSVMFLVAEQAIDLDYANTKADLLEKSDFGMRVNYRISEINSFDVNTEKGTFSQIRIEGYSYSTEIGSPKLPVLRKIIAVPLNAEISVKMMNSEISEFSLTDFGINNKVIPAQASVSKSAKPEDLKFVLNEEVYAADRFDAKEIVSVEELGIMRGMRLFTLILEPVKYNPATNSIKVYNDINVQVDFVGGDIFSTKELREKTFSPYFEKVYSEFVFNYSEPNTRDDLTRYPIKYLIVSDRMFEDQLQPFIEWKTEKGFEVVIGYTDEIGTSTNAIKSYLQDIYNTSDPAPSFVLFVGDVGQVPAWNGNTGGHVTDLKYCEYTGDYMPEVYYGRFSARNTSELQPQIDKTLEYEKYEMPDPSFLGEVVMIAGMDSYHGSTW
;
A
#
# COMPACT_ATOMS: atom_id res chain seq x y z
N MET A 1 64.89 -27.40 -0.28
CA MET A 1 64.74 -26.26 0.66
C MET A 1 63.85 -25.13 0.11
N TYR A 2 63.85 -24.88 -1.21
CA TYR A 2 63.08 -23.78 -1.84
C TYR A 2 61.53 -23.88 -1.72
N SER A 3 60.95 -25.07 -1.90
CA SER A 3 59.48 -25.26 -1.89
C SER A 3 58.81 -24.99 -0.52
N LYS A 4 59.53 -25.19 0.59
CA LYS A 4 59.00 -25.01 1.95
C LYS A 4 58.87 -23.53 2.34
N ASN A 5 59.71 -22.67 1.78
CA ASN A 5 59.70 -21.22 2.07
C ASN A 5 58.57 -20.49 1.31
N ILE A 6 58.23 -20.93 0.10
CA ILE A 6 57.14 -20.35 -0.71
C ILE A 6 55.78 -20.61 -0.04
N LYS A 7 55.50 -21.86 0.39
CA LYS A 7 54.25 -22.21 1.10
C LYS A 7 54.11 -21.49 2.45
N ARG A 8 55.23 -21.15 3.11
CA ARG A 8 55.22 -20.37 4.36
C ARG A 8 54.92 -18.89 4.10
N GLY A 9 55.42 -18.33 3.01
CA GLY A 9 55.10 -16.96 2.56
C GLY A 9 53.63 -16.79 2.16
N GLU A 10 53.05 -17.73 1.42
CA GLU A 10 51.63 -17.70 1.05
C GLU A 10 50.70 -17.80 2.27
N LYS A 11 51.06 -18.60 3.27
CA LYS A 11 50.28 -18.72 4.51
C LYS A 11 50.35 -17.44 5.36
N ILE A 12 51.49 -16.77 5.38
CA ILE A 12 51.67 -15.48 6.07
C ILE A 12 50.89 -14.38 5.36
N MET A 13 50.94 -14.32 4.01
CA MET A 13 50.14 -13.34 3.24
C MET A 13 48.64 -13.58 3.36
N LYS A 14 48.16 -14.84 3.36
CA LYS A 14 46.75 -15.14 3.62
C LYS A 14 46.30 -14.71 5.03
N ASN A 15 47.13 -14.93 6.05
CA ASN A 15 46.81 -14.51 7.41
C ASN A 15 46.84 -12.97 7.57
N LEU A 16 47.78 -12.28 6.92
CA LEU A 16 47.81 -10.81 6.88
C LEU A 16 46.60 -10.24 6.14
N PHE A 17 46.21 -10.84 5.02
CA PHE A 17 45.01 -10.46 4.28
C PHE A 17 43.74 -10.68 5.10
N LEU A 18 43.65 -11.79 5.85
CA LEU A 18 42.50 -12.07 6.71
C LEU A 18 42.39 -11.08 7.88
N ILE A 19 43.53 -10.67 8.46
CA ILE A 19 43.61 -9.64 9.52
C ILE A 19 43.24 -8.27 8.95
N PHE A 20 43.70 -7.94 7.75
CA PHE A 20 43.32 -6.69 7.08
C PHE A 20 41.83 -6.67 6.74
N LEU A 21 41.26 -7.79 6.30
CA LEU A 21 39.83 -7.93 6.00
C LEU A 21 38.96 -7.83 7.27
N THR A 22 39.42 -8.36 8.41
CA THR A 22 38.71 -8.24 9.70
C THR A 22 38.82 -6.83 10.29
N ILE A 23 39.95 -6.15 10.15
CA ILE A 23 40.10 -4.75 10.57
C ILE A 23 39.28 -3.83 9.66
N PHE A 24 39.23 -4.09 8.35
CA PHE A 24 38.43 -3.32 7.39
C PHE A 24 36.92 -3.50 7.62
N PHE A 25 36.47 -4.69 8.07
CA PHE A 25 35.09 -4.90 8.49
C PHE A 25 34.74 -4.27 9.86
N SER A 26 35.73 -4.09 10.75
CA SER A 26 35.53 -3.40 12.04
C SER A 26 35.53 -1.87 11.94
N VAL A 27 35.92 -1.30 10.80
CA VAL A 27 35.76 0.13 10.49
C VAL A 27 34.59 0.30 9.51
N MET A 28 33.49 -0.40 9.76
CA MET A 28 32.18 0.15 9.43
C MET A 28 32.02 1.38 10.30
N PHE A 29 31.87 2.54 9.67
CA PHE A 29 31.53 3.78 10.37
C PHE A 29 30.38 3.48 11.35
N LEU A 30 30.64 3.63 12.64
CA LEU A 30 29.60 3.97 13.61
C LEU A 30 29.10 5.37 13.18
N VAL A 31 28.25 5.42 12.17
CA VAL A 31 27.24 6.48 12.15
C VAL A 31 26.35 6.09 13.31
N ALA A 32 26.60 6.70 14.47
CA ALA A 32 25.67 6.58 15.58
C ALA A 32 24.33 7.09 15.06
N GLU A 33 23.39 6.17 14.87
CA GLU A 33 22.01 6.53 14.57
C GLU A 33 21.56 7.41 15.74
N GLN A 34 21.24 8.66 15.43
CA GLN A 34 20.84 9.63 16.44
C GLN A 34 19.41 9.29 16.83
N ALA A 35 19.28 8.56 17.94
CA ALA A 35 18.02 8.04 18.45
C ALA A 35 17.58 8.80 19.71
N ILE A 36 16.29 9.10 19.78
CA ILE A 36 15.62 9.57 20.99
C ILE A 36 14.87 8.37 21.56
N ASP A 37 15.38 7.81 22.65
CA ASP A 37 14.69 6.75 23.41
C ASP A 37 13.51 7.37 24.18
N LEU A 38 12.35 6.73 24.10
CA LEU A 38 11.11 7.17 24.76
C LEU A 38 10.72 6.28 25.94
N ASP A 39 11.62 5.41 26.42
CA ASP A 39 11.44 4.52 27.57
C ASP A 39 10.34 3.45 27.40
N TYR A 40 10.04 3.07 26.15
CA TYR A 40 9.11 1.98 25.83
C TYR A 40 9.78 0.83 25.09
N ALA A 41 9.46 -0.40 25.47
CA ALA A 41 10.10 -1.58 24.91
C ALA A 41 9.84 -1.80 23.41
N ASN A 42 8.67 -1.39 22.89
CA ASN A 42 8.30 -1.62 21.49
C ASN A 42 7.41 -0.49 20.95
N THR A 43 7.64 -0.12 19.69
CA THR A 43 6.69 0.68 18.91
C THR A 43 5.53 -0.19 18.43
N LYS A 44 4.29 0.12 18.81
CA LYS A 44 3.10 -0.64 18.42
C LYS A 44 1.79 0.13 18.53
N ALA A 45 0.78 -0.38 17.83
CA ALA A 45 -0.61 0.04 17.92
C ALA A 45 -1.46 -1.17 18.36
N ASP A 46 -1.94 -1.16 19.60
CA ASP A 46 -2.77 -2.22 20.18
C ASP A 46 -4.25 -1.86 20.05
N LEU A 47 -5.03 -2.75 19.44
CA LEU A 47 -6.50 -2.68 19.50
C LEU A 47 -6.96 -3.26 20.83
N LEU A 48 -7.34 -2.41 21.78
CA LEU A 48 -7.73 -2.81 23.13
C LEU A 48 -9.15 -3.38 23.15
N GLU A 49 -10.07 -2.72 22.44
CA GLU A 49 -11.47 -3.13 22.33
C GLU A 49 -12.00 -2.81 20.94
N LYS A 50 -12.97 -3.60 20.47
CA LYS A 50 -13.75 -3.33 19.27
C LYS A 50 -15.18 -3.85 19.40
N SER A 51 -16.11 -3.15 18.76
CA SER A 51 -17.52 -3.54 18.62
C SER A 51 -18.12 -2.90 17.36
N ASP A 52 -19.37 -3.22 17.08
CA ASP A 52 -20.17 -2.57 16.04
C ASP A 52 -20.35 -1.04 16.29
N PHE A 53 -20.06 -0.55 17.52
CA PHE A 53 -20.28 0.84 17.93
C PHE A 53 -19.00 1.65 18.13
N GLY A 54 -17.82 1.05 17.94
CA GLY A 54 -16.55 1.75 18.11
C GLY A 54 -15.41 0.86 18.54
N MET A 55 -14.26 1.48 18.83
CA MET A 55 -13.04 0.80 19.26
C MET A 55 -12.20 1.65 20.21
N ARG A 56 -11.32 0.98 20.94
CA ARG A 56 -10.23 1.62 21.72
C ARG A 56 -8.89 1.17 21.22
N VAL A 57 -8.00 2.13 20.98
CA VAL A 57 -6.66 1.89 20.47
C VAL A 57 -5.64 2.55 21.40
N ASN A 58 -4.55 1.86 21.67
CA ASN A 58 -3.40 2.42 22.35
C ASN A 58 -2.18 2.43 21.42
N TYR A 59 -1.47 3.56 21.39
CA TYR A 59 -0.27 3.72 20.59
C TYR A 59 0.94 3.98 21.47
N ARG A 60 2.01 3.22 21.24
CA ARG A 60 3.30 3.39 21.91
C ARG A 60 4.42 3.47 20.89
N ILE A 61 5.39 4.31 21.17
CA ILE A 61 6.58 4.54 20.37
C ILE A 61 7.78 4.28 21.28
N SER A 62 8.68 3.40 20.84
CA SER A 62 9.90 3.06 21.58
C SER A 62 10.99 4.11 21.37
N GLU A 63 11.22 4.49 20.13
CA GLU A 63 12.32 5.37 19.76
C GLU A 63 11.99 6.20 18.52
N ILE A 64 12.67 7.34 18.38
CA ILE A 64 12.69 8.15 17.16
C ILE A 64 14.12 8.18 16.65
N ASN A 65 14.34 7.61 15.47
CA ASN A 65 15.63 7.59 14.79
C ASN A 65 15.76 8.78 13.85
N SER A 66 16.98 9.13 13.47
CA SER A 66 17.20 10.18 12.49
C SER A 66 18.46 9.98 11.66
N PHE A 67 18.45 10.56 10.46
CA PHE A 67 19.59 10.59 9.55
C PHE A 67 19.58 11.87 8.74
N ASP A 68 20.76 12.30 8.29
CA ASP A 68 20.90 13.50 7.47
C ASP A 68 20.65 13.22 5.98
N VAL A 69 20.07 14.21 5.31
CA VAL A 69 19.74 14.22 3.90
C VAL A 69 20.33 15.49 3.28
N ASN A 70 21.17 15.31 2.25
CA ASN A 70 21.74 16.42 1.50
C ASN A 70 20.76 16.88 0.41
N THR A 71 20.50 18.18 0.36
CA THR A 71 19.59 18.81 -0.61
C THR A 71 20.27 20.01 -1.26
N GLU A 72 19.68 20.55 -2.33
CA GLU A 72 20.15 21.79 -2.97
C GLU A 72 20.16 23.00 -2.02
N LYS A 73 19.34 22.98 -0.96
CA LYS A 73 19.21 24.04 0.05
C LYS A 73 20.06 23.80 1.30
N GLY A 74 20.93 22.78 1.27
CA GLY A 74 21.77 22.38 2.39
C GLY A 74 21.35 21.04 2.98
N THR A 75 21.97 20.68 4.09
CA THR A 75 21.70 19.43 4.81
C THR A 75 20.50 19.62 5.74
N PHE A 76 19.56 18.69 5.68
CA PHE A 76 18.42 18.57 6.59
C PHE A 76 18.51 17.23 7.33
N SER A 77 17.80 17.09 8.45
CA SER A 77 17.63 15.81 9.13
C SER A 77 16.24 15.24 8.83
N GLN A 78 16.13 13.93 8.65
CA GLN A 78 14.85 13.23 8.58
C GLN A 78 14.70 12.37 9.83
N ILE A 79 13.65 12.64 10.62
CA ILE A 79 13.28 11.80 11.76
C ILE A 79 12.37 10.66 11.30
N ARG A 80 12.49 9.48 11.91
CA ARG A 80 11.79 8.25 11.54
C ARG A 80 11.32 7.52 12.80
N ILE A 81 10.11 6.98 12.72
CA ILE A 81 9.61 5.96 13.65
C ILE A 81 9.38 4.69 12.84
N GLU A 82 9.80 3.53 13.36
CA GLU A 82 9.65 2.26 12.64
C GLU A 82 8.17 1.90 12.44
N GLY A 83 7.82 1.42 11.25
CA GLY A 83 6.43 1.14 10.86
C GLY A 83 5.57 2.39 10.59
N TYR A 84 6.13 3.60 10.67
CA TYR A 84 5.44 4.84 10.34
C TYR A 84 5.79 5.29 8.93
N SER A 85 4.81 5.90 8.27
CA SER A 85 4.97 6.66 7.03
C SER A 85 5.26 8.13 7.36
N TYR A 86 5.03 9.06 6.42
CA TYR A 86 5.30 10.48 6.63
C TYR A 86 4.09 11.37 6.31
N SER A 87 4.14 12.60 6.81
CA SER A 87 3.28 13.70 6.35
C SER A 87 3.60 14.06 4.90
N THR A 88 2.59 14.52 4.16
CA THR A 88 2.66 14.73 2.71
C THR A 88 2.39 16.18 2.29
N GLU A 89 2.27 17.10 3.26
CA GLU A 89 2.07 18.52 2.99
C GLU A 89 3.35 19.14 2.42
N ILE A 90 3.34 19.40 1.11
CA ILE A 90 4.53 19.83 0.36
C ILE A 90 5.12 21.11 0.96
N GLY A 91 6.43 21.10 1.21
CA GLY A 91 7.17 22.23 1.75
C GLY A 91 7.12 22.37 3.27
N SER A 92 6.19 21.70 3.96
CA SER A 92 6.08 21.66 5.42
C SER A 92 6.94 20.51 5.99
N PRO A 93 7.32 20.53 7.29
CA PRO A 93 8.13 19.48 7.90
C PRO A 93 7.59 18.06 7.65
N LYS A 94 8.48 17.18 7.20
CA LYS A 94 8.20 15.76 6.95
C LYS A 94 8.29 14.99 8.26
N LEU A 95 7.14 14.78 8.90
CA LEU A 95 7.03 14.16 10.22
C LEU A 95 6.49 12.73 10.11
N PRO A 96 6.84 11.82 11.03
CA PRO A 96 6.32 10.46 11.03
C PRO A 96 4.80 10.42 11.28
N VAL A 97 4.09 9.60 10.52
CA VAL A 97 2.64 9.43 10.60
C VAL A 97 2.27 7.95 10.50
N LEU A 98 1.48 7.46 11.44
CA LEU A 98 0.91 6.11 11.39
C LEU A 98 -0.49 6.17 10.79
N ARG A 99 -0.78 5.24 9.88
CA ARG A 99 -2.08 5.10 9.23
C ARG A 99 -2.58 3.67 9.43
N LYS A 100 -3.81 3.53 9.89
CA LYS A 100 -4.49 2.24 10.06
C LYS A 100 -5.83 2.29 9.34
N ILE A 101 -6.08 1.34 8.45
CA ILE A 101 -7.39 1.21 7.83
C ILE A 101 -8.34 0.60 8.84
N ILE A 102 -9.55 1.15 8.99
CA ILE A 102 -10.60 0.66 9.87
C ILE A 102 -11.90 0.49 9.10
N ALA A 103 -12.68 -0.53 9.44
CA ALA A 103 -14.04 -0.71 9.00
C ALA A 103 -15.00 0.06 9.91
N VAL A 104 -15.97 0.73 9.30
CA VAL A 104 -16.97 1.56 9.99
C VAL A 104 -18.35 1.19 9.47
N PRO A 105 -19.39 1.07 10.32
CA PRO A 105 -20.74 0.80 9.84
C PRO A 105 -21.25 1.86 8.84
N LEU A 106 -22.15 1.44 7.96
CA LEU A 106 -22.86 2.34 7.06
C LEU A 106 -23.58 3.43 7.86
N ASN A 107 -23.60 4.65 7.32
CA ASN A 107 -24.24 5.83 7.91
C ASN A 107 -23.70 6.28 9.28
N ALA A 108 -22.69 5.62 9.85
CA ALA A 108 -22.10 6.07 11.10
C ALA A 108 -21.27 7.35 10.89
N GLU A 109 -21.42 8.31 11.80
CA GLU A 109 -20.47 9.40 12.00
C GLU A 109 -19.38 8.95 12.96
N ILE A 110 -18.14 9.38 12.71
CA ILE A 110 -17.00 9.00 13.55
C ILE A 110 -16.70 10.13 14.54
N SER A 111 -16.66 9.81 15.83
CA SER A 111 -16.15 10.71 16.87
C SER A 111 -14.85 10.15 17.43
N VAL A 112 -13.76 10.92 17.31
CA VAL A 112 -12.44 10.55 17.82
C VAL A 112 -12.14 11.35 19.07
N LYS A 113 -11.72 10.68 20.15
CA LYS A 113 -11.33 11.31 21.41
C LYS A 113 -10.01 10.73 21.91
N MET A 114 -9.03 11.60 22.11
CA MET A 114 -7.80 11.25 22.84
C MET A 114 -8.10 11.31 24.34
N MET A 115 -8.10 10.15 24.99
CA MET A 115 -8.47 10.02 26.40
C MET A 115 -7.32 10.41 27.33
N ASN A 116 -6.10 9.99 27.00
CA ASN A 116 -4.87 10.38 27.66
C ASN A 116 -3.68 10.24 26.69
N SER A 117 -2.57 10.87 27.05
CA SER A 117 -1.28 10.77 26.37
C SER A 117 -0.19 11.29 27.29
N GLU A 118 1.00 10.70 27.22
CA GLU A 118 2.23 11.30 27.75
C GLU A 118 2.79 12.28 26.72
N ILE A 119 3.26 13.45 27.20
CA ILE A 119 3.80 14.50 26.33
C ILE A 119 5.19 14.86 26.81
N SER A 120 6.17 14.69 25.92
CA SER A 120 7.56 15.07 26.14
C SER A 120 8.01 16.07 25.07
N GLU A 121 8.82 17.05 25.47
CA GLU A 121 9.45 17.98 24.54
C GLU A 121 10.96 17.75 24.52
N PHE A 122 11.52 17.68 23.33
CA PHE A 122 12.94 17.42 23.10
C PHE A 122 13.54 18.52 22.22
N SER A 123 14.66 19.08 22.65
CA SER A 123 15.52 19.82 21.72
C SER A 123 16.27 18.83 20.87
N LEU A 124 16.10 18.87 19.54
CA LEU A 124 16.76 17.92 18.64
C LEU A 124 18.29 18.02 18.73
N THR A 125 18.82 19.20 19.03
CA THR A 125 20.27 19.42 19.18
C THR A 125 20.87 18.62 20.33
N ASP A 126 20.10 18.33 21.38
CA ASP A 126 20.58 17.58 22.56
C ASP A 126 20.87 16.12 22.22
N PHE A 127 20.28 15.64 21.12
CA PHE A 127 20.45 14.30 20.58
C PHE A 127 21.38 14.27 19.34
N GLY A 128 22.10 15.36 19.09
CA GLY A 128 23.03 15.49 17.96
C GLY A 128 22.38 15.87 16.62
N ILE A 129 21.06 16.08 16.60
CA ILE A 129 20.27 16.39 15.41
C ILE A 129 20.29 17.91 15.21
N ASN A 130 21.34 18.39 14.54
CA ASN A 130 21.64 19.82 14.43
C ASN A 130 20.95 20.51 13.25
N ASN A 131 20.56 19.76 12.21
CA ASN A 131 19.89 20.32 11.04
C ASN A 131 18.37 20.41 11.28
N LYS A 132 17.69 21.26 10.50
CA LYS A 132 16.22 21.32 10.53
C LYS A 132 15.62 20.04 9.95
N VAL A 133 14.40 19.70 10.38
CA VAL A 133 13.67 18.57 9.78
C VAL A 133 13.43 18.84 8.30
N ILE A 134 13.62 17.85 7.44
CA ILE A 134 13.44 18.00 5.98
C ILE A 134 11.98 18.31 5.62
N PRO A 135 11.71 19.20 4.65
CA PRO A 135 10.35 19.42 4.14
C PRO A 135 9.85 18.23 3.29
N ALA A 136 8.57 17.90 3.40
CA ALA A 136 7.94 16.92 2.53
C ALA A 136 7.97 17.41 1.09
N GLN A 137 8.39 16.55 0.16
CA GLN A 137 8.47 16.86 -1.27
C GLN A 137 7.35 16.14 -2.03
N ALA A 138 6.99 16.68 -3.19
CA ALA A 138 6.05 16.02 -4.08
C ALA A 138 6.63 14.70 -4.62
N SER A 139 5.76 13.73 -4.88
CA SER A 139 6.15 12.52 -5.62
C SER A 139 6.65 12.90 -7.01
N VAL A 140 7.77 12.29 -7.42
CA VAL A 140 8.40 12.55 -8.72
C VAL A 140 8.19 11.37 -9.66
N SER A 141 8.04 11.65 -10.95
CA SER A 141 8.07 10.59 -11.97
C SER A 141 9.46 9.98 -12.02
N LYS A 142 9.54 8.64 -12.15
CA LYS A 142 10.83 7.93 -12.33
C LYS A 142 11.58 8.38 -13.60
N SER A 143 10.85 8.95 -14.57
CA SER A 143 11.41 9.49 -15.81
C SER A 143 11.70 10.99 -15.74
N ALA A 144 11.41 11.65 -14.61
CA ALA A 144 11.74 13.06 -14.43
C ALA A 144 13.26 13.23 -14.39
N LYS A 145 13.75 14.28 -15.05
CA LYS A 145 15.18 14.60 -14.99
C LYS A 145 15.51 15.29 -13.67
N PRO A 146 16.63 14.95 -13.01
CA PRO A 146 17.03 15.59 -11.76
C PRO A 146 17.05 17.12 -11.84
N GLU A 147 17.51 17.71 -12.95
CA GLU A 147 17.56 19.17 -13.14
C GLU A 147 16.19 19.86 -13.17
N ASP A 148 15.11 19.12 -13.43
CA ASP A 148 13.74 19.66 -13.48
C ASP A 148 13.04 19.58 -12.10
N LEU A 149 13.65 18.89 -11.12
CA LEU A 149 13.08 18.70 -9.80
C LEU A 149 13.33 19.94 -8.93
N LYS A 150 12.26 20.62 -8.55
CA LYS A 150 12.33 21.78 -7.65
C LYS A 150 12.23 21.32 -6.20
N PHE A 151 13.25 21.63 -5.41
CA PHE A 151 13.16 21.52 -3.96
C PHE A 151 12.21 22.59 -3.39
N VAL A 152 11.17 22.16 -2.68
CA VAL A 152 10.16 23.05 -2.09
C VAL A 152 10.35 23.14 -0.58
N LEU A 153 10.50 24.36 -0.08
CA LEU A 153 10.55 24.71 1.34
C LEU A 153 9.51 25.80 1.61
N ASN A 154 8.62 25.57 2.56
CA ASN A 154 7.67 26.60 2.99
C ASN A 154 8.35 27.54 4.00
N GLU A 155 8.94 28.62 3.50
CA GLU A 155 9.69 29.59 4.32
C GLU A 155 8.88 30.15 5.49
N GLU A 156 7.56 30.34 5.33
CA GLU A 156 6.69 30.84 6.40
C GLU A 156 6.59 29.84 7.56
N VAL A 157 6.41 28.55 7.23
CA VAL A 157 6.37 27.48 8.23
C VAL A 157 7.72 27.33 8.93
N TYR A 158 8.83 27.40 8.18
CA TYR A 158 10.17 27.24 8.74
C TYR A 158 10.67 28.46 9.53
N ALA A 159 10.11 29.65 9.30
CA ALA A 159 10.38 30.85 10.09
C ALA A 159 9.52 30.96 11.36
N ALA A 160 8.49 30.11 11.50
CA ALA A 160 7.55 30.20 12.59
C ALA A 160 8.10 29.62 13.90
N ASP A 161 8.03 30.39 14.98
CA ASP A 161 8.33 29.93 16.34
C ASP A 161 7.07 29.37 17.02
N ARG A 162 6.61 28.22 16.53
CA ARG A 162 5.47 27.49 17.07
C ARG A 162 5.51 26.03 16.61
N PHE A 163 4.89 25.16 17.38
CA PHE A 163 4.49 23.83 16.91
C PHE A 163 3.33 23.93 15.90
N ASP A 164 3.24 22.99 14.97
CA ASP A 164 2.05 22.88 14.11
C ASP A 164 0.78 22.62 14.93
N ALA A 165 -0.35 23.06 14.39
CA ALA A 165 -1.65 22.99 15.07
C ALA A 165 -2.52 21.82 14.57
N LYS A 166 -1.95 20.86 13.84
CA LYS A 166 -2.73 19.71 13.33
C LYS A 166 -3.16 18.82 14.49
N GLU A 167 -4.33 18.22 14.37
CA GLU A 167 -4.81 17.24 15.32
C GLU A 167 -3.83 16.05 15.42
N ILE A 168 -3.72 15.45 16.61
CA ILE A 168 -2.87 14.27 16.82
C ILE A 168 -3.50 13.04 16.19
N VAL A 169 -4.83 12.95 16.23
CA VAL A 169 -5.58 11.84 15.68
C VAL A 169 -6.70 12.40 14.82
N SER A 170 -6.80 11.92 13.59
CA SER A 170 -7.88 12.27 12.66
C SER A 170 -8.31 11.05 11.86
N VAL A 171 -9.42 11.17 11.14
CA VAL A 171 -9.95 10.11 10.27
C VAL A 171 -10.29 10.65 8.89
N GLU A 172 -10.08 9.84 7.88
CA GLU A 172 -10.40 10.14 6.48
C GLU A 172 -11.16 8.97 5.86
N GLU A 173 -12.28 9.23 5.19
CA GLU A 173 -13.05 8.19 4.50
C GLU A 173 -12.32 7.76 3.22
N LEU A 174 -12.13 6.44 3.07
CA LEU A 174 -11.51 5.87 1.87
C LEU A 174 -12.54 5.47 0.81
N GLY A 175 -13.76 5.13 1.24
CA GLY A 175 -14.82 4.61 0.39
C GLY A 175 -15.37 3.28 0.89
N ILE A 176 -16.04 2.55 0.01
CA ILE A 176 -16.59 1.22 0.27
C ILE A 176 -15.87 0.21 -0.60
N MET A 177 -15.52 -0.94 -0.02
CA MET A 177 -15.01 -2.09 -0.77
C MET A 177 -15.84 -3.32 -0.36
N ARG A 178 -16.58 -3.87 -1.31
CA ARG A 178 -17.48 -5.03 -1.16
C ARG A 178 -18.30 -5.00 0.12
N GLY A 179 -19.04 -3.90 0.25
CA GLY A 179 -19.93 -3.65 1.37
C GLY A 179 -19.26 -3.28 2.68
N MET A 180 -17.92 -3.22 2.72
CA MET A 180 -17.18 -2.73 3.87
C MET A 180 -16.82 -1.27 3.66
N ARG A 181 -17.40 -0.38 4.45
CA ARG A 181 -17.05 1.04 4.45
C ARG A 181 -15.76 1.25 5.24
N LEU A 182 -14.77 1.87 4.62
CA LEU A 182 -13.39 1.94 5.08
C LEU A 182 -12.98 3.39 5.35
N PHE A 183 -12.23 3.57 6.43
CA PHE A 183 -11.60 4.83 6.82
C PHE A 183 -10.12 4.60 7.11
N THR A 184 -9.31 5.64 6.98
CA THR A 184 -7.97 5.68 7.55
C THR A 184 -8.01 6.42 8.89
N LEU A 185 -7.62 5.74 9.96
CA LEU A 185 -7.27 6.36 11.24
C LEU A 185 -5.80 6.82 11.18
N ILE A 186 -5.61 8.14 11.27
CA ILE A 186 -4.32 8.81 11.09
C ILE A 186 -3.84 9.29 12.46
N LEU A 187 -2.59 8.93 12.81
CA LEU A 187 -1.91 9.38 14.01
C LEU A 187 -0.66 10.18 13.63
N GLU A 188 -0.61 11.44 14.06
CA GLU A 188 0.53 12.36 13.95
C GLU A 188 1.11 12.64 15.35
N PRO A 189 1.95 11.75 15.91
CA PRO A 189 2.36 11.84 17.31
C PRO A 189 3.49 12.85 17.55
N VAL A 190 4.12 13.37 16.50
CA VAL A 190 5.24 14.31 16.60
C VAL A 190 4.81 15.66 16.05
N LYS A 191 5.02 16.71 16.83
CA LYS A 191 4.90 18.11 16.43
C LYS A 191 6.27 18.74 16.40
N TYR A 192 6.53 19.63 15.45
CA TYR A 192 7.85 20.24 15.28
C TYR A 192 7.76 21.77 15.31
N ASN A 193 8.69 22.40 16.03
CA ASN A 193 8.92 23.84 15.99
C ASN A 193 10.23 24.11 15.20
N PRO A 194 10.13 24.61 13.96
CA PRO A 194 11.30 24.89 13.14
C PRO A 194 12.20 25.98 13.69
N ALA A 195 11.71 26.99 14.41
CA ALA A 195 12.55 28.07 14.92
C ALA A 195 13.54 27.57 15.98
N THR A 196 13.02 26.84 16.98
CA THR A 196 13.80 26.29 18.11
C THR A 196 14.49 24.98 17.80
N ASN A 197 14.14 24.31 16.70
CA ASN A 197 14.54 22.93 16.40
C ASN A 197 14.12 21.94 17.52
N SER A 198 12.94 22.12 18.09
CA SER A 198 12.39 21.20 19.10
C SER A 198 11.21 20.40 18.55
N ILE A 199 11.04 19.19 19.08
CA ILE A 199 9.86 18.36 18.84
C ILE A 199 9.06 18.18 20.12
N LYS A 200 7.75 18.08 19.97
CA LYS A 200 6.83 17.64 21.01
C LYS A 200 6.26 16.29 20.59
N VAL A 201 6.48 15.29 21.43
CA VAL A 201 6.13 13.89 21.16
C VAL A 201 4.99 13.49 22.09
N TYR A 202 3.93 12.95 21.50
CA TYR A 202 2.81 12.32 22.18
C TYR A 202 3.04 10.81 22.18
N ASN A 203 3.02 10.19 23.36
CA ASN A 203 3.24 8.75 23.53
C ASN A 203 2.22 8.14 24.51
N ASP A 204 2.15 6.80 24.58
CA ASP A 204 1.11 6.04 25.30
C ASP A 204 -0.31 6.62 25.10
N ILE A 205 -0.64 6.87 23.83
CA ILE A 205 -1.84 7.60 23.45
C ILE A 205 -3.01 6.62 23.46
N ASN A 206 -3.98 6.81 24.37
CA ASN A 206 -5.23 6.05 24.34
C ASN A 206 -6.31 6.83 23.59
N VAL A 207 -6.82 6.23 22.53
CA VAL A 207 -7.80 6.82 21.62
C VAL A 207 -9.10 6.01 21.70
N GLN A 208 -10.21 6.70 21.93
CA GLN A 208 -11.57 6.20 21.75
C GLN A 208 -12.08 6.64 20.38
N VAL A 209 -12.58 5.69 19.58
CA VAL A 209 -13.23 5.97 18.31
C VAL A 209 -14.66 5.44 18.40
N ASP A 210 -15.64 6.35 18.42
CA ASP A 210 -17.07 6.04 18.51
C ASP A 210 -17.72 6.06 17.12
N PHE A 211 -18.57 5.07 16.82
CA PHE A 211 -19.38 5.00 15.60
C PHE A 211 -20.82 5.38 15.93
N VAL A 212 -21.17 6.64 15.71
CA VAL A 212 -22.44 7.23 16.13
C VAL A 212 -23.46 7.12 15.01
N GLY A 213 -24.64 6.55 15.29
CA GLY A 213 -25.75 6.49 14.33
C GLY A 213 -25.59 5.45 13.21
N GLY A 214 -24.68 4.49 13.35
CA GLY A 214 -24.45 3.43 12.35
C GLY A 214 -25.64 2.50 12.15
N ASP A 215 -25.93 2.17 10.89
CA ASP A 215 -26.94 1.19 10.48
C ASP A 215 -26.32 -0.20 10.41
N ILE A 216 -26.36 -0.92 11.53
CA ILE A 216 -25.75 -2.25 11.65
C ILE A 216 -26.48 -3.29 10.79
N PHE A 217 -27.79 -3.15 10.60
CA PHE A 217 -28.57 -4.10 9.80
C PHE A 217 -28.17 -4.02 8.33
N SER A 218 -28.26 -2.82 7.75
CA SER A 218 -27.87 -2.59 6.34
C SER A 218 -26.39 -2.89 6.09
N THR A 219 -25.52 -2.64 7.09
CA THR A 219 -24.10 -2.99 7.00
C THR A 219 -23.92 -4.50 6.83
N LYS A 220 -24.62 -5.31 7.64
CA LYS A 220 -24.53 -6.79 7.57
C LYS A 220 -25.16 -7.32 6.29
N GLU A 221 -26.34 -6.82 5.91
CA GLU A 221 -27.01 -7.21 4.67
C GLU A 221 -26.15 -6.91 3.42
N LEU A 222 -25.58 -5.71 3.32
CA LEU A 222 -24.71 -5.34 2.20
C LEU A 222 -23.45 -6.22 2.18
N ARG A 223 -22.86 -6.47 3.36
CA ARG A 223 -21.66 -7.30 3.48
C ARG A 223 -21.93 -8.74 3.06
N GLU A 224 -23.07 -9.30 3.42
CA GLU A 224 -23.49 -10.65 3.01
C GLU A 224 -23.77 -10.72 1.51
N LYS A 225 -24.47 -9.73 0.94
CA LYS A 225 -24.79 -9.67 -0.49
C LYS A 225 -23.53 -9.59 -1.36
N THR A 226 -22.53 -8.83 -0.92
CA THR A 226 -21.31 -8.55 -1.68
C THR A 226 -20.13 -9.44 -1.28
N PHE A 227 -20.34 -10.38 -0.36
CA PHE A 227 -19.30 -11.25 0.19
C PHE A 227 -18.50 -11.98 -0.90
N SER A 228 -17.19 -12.10 -0.67
CA SER A 228 -16.33 -12.97 -1.47
C SER A 228 -15.12 -13.45 -0.66
N PRO A 229 -14.84 -14.75 -0.66
CA PRO A 229 -13.68 -15.31 0.05
C PRO A 229 -12.35 -14.74 -0.45
N TYR A 230 -12.29 -14.26 -1.70
CA TYR A 230 -11.08 -13.69 -2.29
C TYR A 230 -10.68 -12.32 -1.71
N PHE A 231 -11.59 -11.64 -1.00
CA PHE A 231 -11.32 -10.36 -0.36
C PHE A 231 -10.98 -10.49 1.13
N GLU A 232 -11.31 -11.62 1.76
CA GLU A 232 -11.12 -11.80 3.21
C GLU A 232 -9.64 -11.74 3.62
N LYS A 233 -8.72 -12.21 2.76
CA LYS A 233 -7.28 -12.09 3.04
C LYS A 233 -6.80 -10.64 3.04
N VAL A 234 -7.34 -9.78 2.17
CA VAL A 234 -7.01 -8.35 2.16
C VAL A 234 -7.59 -7.69 3.41
N TYR A 235 -8.82 -8.02 3.80
CA TYR A 235 -9.41 -7.45 5.00
C TYR A 235 -8.68 -7.85 6.28
N SER A 236 -8.38 -9.14 6.46
CA SER A 236 -7.67 -9.64 7.65
C SER A 236 -6.25 -9.10 7.79
N GLU A 237 -5.55 -8.84 6.68
CA GLU A 237 -4.19 -8.29 6.71
C GLU A 237 -4.17 -6.77 6.97
N PHE A 238 -5.08 -6.02 6.34
CA PHE A 238 -4.97 -4.56 6.27
C PHE A 238 -5.99 -3.78 7.11
N VAL A 239 -7.15 -4.35 7.43
CA VAL A 239 -8.20 -3.67 8.19
C VAL A 239 -8.04 -3.95 9.67
N PHE A 240 -7.63 -2.93 10.42
CA PHE A 240 -7.13 -3.03 11.79
C PHE A 240 -8.15 -3.57 12.80
N ASN A 241 -9.43 -3.22 12.65
CA ASN A 241 -10.51 -3.70 13.51
C ASN A 241 -11.34 -4.83 12.88
N TYR A 242 -10.87 -5.44 11.79
CA TYR A 242 -11.61 -6.48 11.11
C TYR A 242 -11.86 -7.69 12.02
N SER A 243 -13.07 -8.24 11.90
CA SER A 243 -13.47 -9.48 12.55
C SER A 243 -13.84 -10.46 11.45
N GLU A 244 -13.22 -11.63 11.47
CA GLU A 244 -13.65 -12.70 10.58
C GLU A 244 -15.14 -13.01 10.82
N PRO A 245 -15.94 -13.19 9.76
CA PRO A 245 -17.29 -13.68 9.89
C PRO A 245 -17.30 -14.98 10.71
N ASN A 246 -18.21 -15.09 11.67
CA ASN A 246 -18.38 -16.29 12.50
C ASN A 246 -18.98 -17.49 11.73
N THR A 247 -19.06 -17.43 10.41
CA THR A 247 -19.73 -18.42 9.57
C THR A 247 -18.74 -19.49 9.10
N ARG A 248 -18.60 -20.55 9.90
CA ARG A 248 -18.07 -21.84 9.41
C ARG A 248 -18.92 -22.44 8.26
N ASP A 249 -20.09 -21.87 7.99
CA ASP A 249 -21.07 -22.33 6.99
C ASP A 249 -20.91 -21.71 5.58
N ASP A 250 -20.07 -20.68 5.38
CA ASP A 250 -19.94 -19.98 4.08
C ASP A 250 -19.00 -20.65 3.05
N LEU A 251 -18.46 -21.83 3.36
CA LEU A 251 -17.75 -22.67 2.37
C LEU A 251 -18.67 -23.17 1.22
N THR A 252 -19.95 -22.76 1.21
CA THR A 252 -21.01 -23.33 0.37
C THR A 252 -21.84 -22.32 -0.44
N ARG A 253 -21.56 -21.01 -0.40
CA ARG A 253 -22.16 -20.09 -1.39
C ARG A 253 -21.56 -20.43 -2.76
N TYR A 254 -22.43 -20.91 -3.65
CA TYR A 254 -22.35 -21.17 -5.10
C TYR A 254 -21.11 -20.69 -5.88
N PRO A 255 -20.81 -21.30 -7.05
CA PRO A 255 -19.62 -20.96 -7.83
C PRO A 255 -19.42 -19.45 -7.97
N ILE A 256 -18.20 -18.99 -7.67
CA ILE A 256 -17.88 -17.57 -7.69
C ILE A 256 -18.03 -17.06 -9.12
N LYS A 257 -18.79 -15.98 -9.31
CA LYS A 257 -18.99 -15.39 -10.64
C LYS A 257 -17.72 -14.71 -11.14
N TYR A 258 -17.34 -15.06 -12.37
CA TYR A 258 -16.20 -14.53 -13.11
C TYR A 258 -16.71 -13.94 -14.42
N LEU A 259 -16.66 -12.62 -14.56
CA LEU A 259 -17.13 -11.94 -15.76
C LEU A 259 -16.01 -11.81 -16.78
N ILE A 260 -16.32 -11.99 -18.05
CA ILE A 260 -15.41 -11.73 -19.16
C ILE A 260 -16.09 -10.72 -20.10
N VAL A 261 -15.42 -9.61 -20.38
CA VAL A 261 -15.84 -8.65 -21.41
C VAL A 261 -14.86 -8.73 -22.55
N SER A 262 -15.33 -9.07 -23.75
CA SER A 262 -14.45 -9.33 -24.89
C SER A 262 -14.99 -8.78 -26.20
N ASP A 263 -14.09 -8.43 -27.12
CA ASP A 263 -14.48 -8.28 -28.52
C ASP A 263 -14.81 -9.65 -29.14
N ARG A 264 -15.86 -9.70 -29.96
CA ARG A 264 -16.35 -10.92 -30.64
C ARG A 264 -15.23 -11.68 -31.35
N MET A 265 -14.21 -10.98 -31.86
CA MET A 265 -13.11 -11.61 -32.60
C MET A 265 -12.30 -12.65 -31.78
N PHE A 266 -12.42 -12.63 -30.45
CA PHE A 266 -11.68 -13.52 -29.55
C PHE A 266 -12.50 -14.72 -29.03
N GLU A 267 -13.77 -14.83 -29.40
CA GLU A 267 -14.71 -15.85 -28.90
C GLU A 267 -14.16 -17.28 -28.97
N ASP A 268 -13.63 -17.69 -30.13
CA ASP A 268 -13.11 -19.05 -30.32
C ASP A 268 -11.86 -19.31 -29.47
N GLN A 269 -10.97 -18.33 -29.35
CA GLN A 269 -9.72 -18.49 -28.60
C GLN A 269 -9.93 -18.53 -27.09
N LEU A 270 -11.00 -17.91 -26.60
CA LEU A 270 -11.30 -17.87 -25.18
C LEU A 270 -11.87 -19.20 -24.65
N GLN A 271 -12.38 -20.08 -25.51
CA GLN A 271 -13.04 -21.32 -25.07
C GLN A 271 -12.21 -22.15 -24.10
N PRO A 272 -10.91 -22.45 -24.36
CA PRO A 272 -10.10 -23.23 -23.43
C PRO A 272 -9.92 -22.55 -22.06
N PHE A 273 -9.88 -21.22 -22.03
CA PHE A 273 -9.81 -20.46 -20.79
C PHE A 273 -11.14 -20.49 -20.02
N ILE A 274 -12.26 -20.32 -20.71
CA ILE A 274 -13.61 -20.38 -20.14
C ILE A 274 -13.88 -21.77 -19.55
N GLU A 275 -13.57 -22.82 -20.29
CA GLU A 275 -13.68 -24.22 -19.85
C GLU A 275 -12.88 -24.44 -18.58
N TRP A 276 -11.60 -24.03 -18.57
CA TRP A 276 -10.74 -24.17 -17.40
C TRP A 276 -11.25 -23.40 -16.17
N LYS A 277 -11.74 -22.17 -16.33
CA LYS A 277 -12.35 -21.43 -15.21
C LYS A 277 -13.62 -22.10 -14.71
N THR A 278 -14.43 -22.65 -15.61
CA THR A 278 -15.62 -23.42 -15.24
C THR A 278 -15.24 -24.69 -14.47
N GLU A 279 -14.20 -25.42 -14.90
CA GLU A 279 -13.65 -26.60 -14.21
C GLU A 279 -13.11 -26.28 -12.81
N LYS A 280 -12.54 -25.08 -12.63
CA LYS A 280 -12.10 -24.56 -11.31
C LYS A 280 -13.27 -24.16 -10.40
N GLY A 281 -14.51 -24.26 -10.88
CA GLY A 281 -15.71 -23.95 -10.10
C GLY A 281 -16.12 -22.48 -10.15
N PHE A 282 -15.70 -21.72 -11.17
CA PHE A 282 -16.25 -20.39 -11.41
C PHE A 282 -17.52 -20.47 -12.27
N GLU A 283 -18.49 -19.60 -11.98
CA GLU A 283 -19.61 -19.34 -12.88
C GLU A 283 -19.16 -18.25 -13.86
N VAL A 284 -18.79 -18.65 -15.07
CA VAL A 284 -18.28 -17.72 -16.09
C VAL A 284 -19.44 -17.10 -16.84
N VAL A 285 -19.49 -15.76 -16.87
CA VAL A 285 -20.46 -14.99 -17.65
C VAL A 285 -19.71 -14.10 -18.63
N ILE A 286 -20.08 -14.16 -19.91
CA ILE A 286 -19.37 -13.46 -20.98
C ILE A 286 -20.29 -12.41 -21.58
N GLY A 287 -19.77 -11.18 -21.73
CA GLY A 287 -20.41 -10.10 -22.45
C GLY A 287 -19.54 -9.68 -23.62
N TYR A 288 -20.01 -9.90 -24.84
CA TYR A 288 -19.31 -9.46 -26.04
C TYR A 288 -19.69 -8.02 -26.40
N THR A 289 -18.71 -7.21 -26.81
CA THR A 289 -18.90 -5.76 -27.06
C THR A 289 -19.90 -5.46 -28.18
N ASP A 290 -20.11 -6.38 -29.12
CA ASP A 290 -21.13 -6.27 -30.17
C ASP A 290 -22.58 -6.45 -29.64
N GLU A 291 -22.74 -7.12 -28.50
CA GLU A 291 -24.02 -7.34 -27.82
C GLU A 291 -24.28 -6.33 -26.69
N ILE A 292 -23.29 -6.13 -25.81
CA ILE A 292 -23.43 -5.28 -24.61
C ILE A 292 -23.15 -3.80 -24.90
N GLY A 293 -22.60 -3.51 -26.08
CA GLY A 293 -22.19 -2.19 -26.52
C GLY A 293 -20.69 -1.94 -26.41
N THR A 294 -20.21 -1.00 -27.23
CA THR A 294 -18.78 -0.68 -27.41
C THR A 294 -18.33 0.59 -26.71
N SER A 295 -19.19 1.20 -25.89
CA SER A 295 -18.84 2.41 -25.12
C SER A 295 -18.48 2.08 -23.68
N THR A 296 -17.59 2.87 -23.07
CA THR A 296 -17.19 2.69 -21.66
C THR A 296 -18.40 2.72 -20.72
N ASN A 297 -19.39 3.57 -21.00
CA ASN A 297 -20.59 3.66 -20.16
C ASN A 297 -21.50 2.45 -20.32
N ALA A 298 -21.69 1.93 -21.55
CA ALA A 298 -22.50 0.75 -21.79
C ALA A 298 -21.92 -0.48 -21.08
N ILE A 299 -20.60 -0.69 -21.21
CA ILE A 299 -19.89 -1.78 -20.53
C ILE A 299 -19.95 -1.61 -19.01
N LYS A 300 -19.77 -0.39 -18.47
CA LYS A 300 -19.91 -0.12 -17.02
C LYS A 300 -21.30 -0.48 -16.52
N SER A 301 -22.34 0.00 -17.21
CA SER A 301 -23.73 -0.26 -16.81
C SER A 301 -24.02 -1.75 -16.82
N TYR A 302 -23.61 -2.48 -17.86
CA TYR A 302 -23.75 -3.94 -17.92
C TYR A 302 -23.10 -4.65 -16.73
N LEU A 303 -21.85 -4.32 -16.40
CA LEU A 303 -21.12 -4.92 -15.28
C LEU A 303 -21.73 -4.56 -13.92
N GLN A 304 -22.13 -3.29 -13.75
CA GLN A 304 -22.74 -2.79 -12.53
C GLN A 304 -24.12 -3.42 -12.29
N ASP A 305 -24.91 -3.63 -13.34
CA ASP A 305 -26.22 -4.28 -13.25
C ASP A 305 -26.08 -5.73 -12.78
N ILE A 306 -25.11 -6.47 -13.34
CA ILE A 306 -24.80 -7.83 -12.88
C ILE A 306 -24.37 -7.81 -11.41
N TYR A 307 -23.47 -6.88 -11.02
CA TYR A 307 -23.02 -6.76 -9.63
C TYR A 307 -24.16 -6.50 -8.65
N ASN A 308 -25.08 -5.62 -9.02
CA ASN A 308 -26.19 -5.22 -8.15
C ASN A 308 -27.29 -6.28 -8.02
N THR A 309 -27.46 -7.15 -9.01
CA THR A 309 -28.59 -8.10 -9.11
C THR A 309 -28.21 -9.55 -8.84
N SER A 310 -26.92 -9.88 -8.95
CA SER A 310 -26.41 -11.25 -8.75
C SER A 310 -26.22 -11.60 -7.28
N ASP A 311 -26.52 -12.86 -6.95
CA ASP A 311 -26.12 -13.50 -5.69
C ASP A 311 -25.42 -14.84 -6.02
N PRO A 312 -24.13 -15.04 -5.67
CA PRO A 312 -23.23 -14.03 -5.13
C PRO A 312 -22.91 -12.94 -6.17
N ALA A 313 -22.48 -11.76 -5.71
CA ALA A 313 -21.94 -10.71 -6.56
C ALA A 313 -20.61 -11.16 -7.23
N PRO A 314 -20.35 -10.76 -8.49
CA PRO A 314 -19.14 -11.14 -9.22
C PRO A 314 -17.88 -10.68 -8.48
N SER A 315 -16.87 -11.54 -8.48
CA SER A 315 -15.59 -11.25 -7.81
C SER A 315 -14.47 -10.88 -8.74
N PHE A 316 -14.60 -11.24 -10.02
CA PHE A 316 -13.59 -11.03 -11.04
C PHE A 316 -14.23 -10.50 -12.32
N VAL A 317 -13.51 -9.60 -12.99
CA VAL A 317 -13.75 -9.19 -14.37
C VAL A 317 -12.45 -9.31 -15.15
N LEU A 318 -12.50 -9.94 -16.31
CA LEU A 318 -11.40 -9.95 -17.27
C LEU A 318 -11.82 -9.22 -18.55
N PHE A 319 -11.09 -8.17 -18.89
CA PHE A 319 -11.22 -7.50 -20.19
C PHE A 319 -10.33 -8.19 -21.21
N VAL A 320 -10.86 -8.55 -22.38
CA VAL A 320 -10.12 -9.23 -23.44
C VAL A 320 -10.18 -8.39 -24.71
N GLY A 321 -9.08 -7.70 -24.98
CA GLY A 321 -8.92 -6.74 -26.07
C GLY A 321 -8.05 -5.55 -25.64
N ASP A 322 -7.35 -4.92 -26.58
CA ASP A 322 -6.70 -3.62 -26.38
C ASP A 322 -7.76 -2.50 -26.31
N VAL A 323 -7.35 -1.25 -26.06
CA VAL A 323 -8.25 -0.09 -25.94
C VAL A 323 -9.10 0.17 -27.18
N GLY A 324 -8.69 -0.34 -28.35
CA GLY A 324 -9.47 -0.26 -29.59
C GLY A 324 -10.61 -1.29 -29.69
N GLN A 325 -10.50 -2.40 -28.96
CA GLN A 325 -11.47 -3.50 -28.92
C GLN A 325 -12.42 -3.36 -27.73
N VAL A 326 -11.85 -3.10 -26.54
CA VAL A 326 -12.58 -2.85 -25.30
C VAL A 326 -12.06 -1.52 -24.75
N PRO A 327 -12.83 -0.41 -24.85
CA PRO A 327 -12.33 0.92 -24.48
C PRO A 327 -12.01 1.01 -22.98
N ALA A 328 -11.30 2.07 -22.59
CA ALA A 328 -10.97 2.38 -21.19
C ALA A 328 -11.07 3.90 -20.97
N TRP A 329 -11.18 4.34 -19.71
CA TRP A 329 -11.18 5.77 -19.42
C TRP A 329 -9.77 6.32 -19.39
N ASN A 330 -9.62 7.60 -19.71
CA ASN A 330 -8.42 8.33 -19.31
C ASN A 330 -8.40 8.47 -17.78
N GLY A 331 -7.26 8.18 -17.18
CA GLY A 331 -6.96 8.47 -15.78
C GLY A 331 -6.92 9.98 -15.53
N ASN A 332 -7.05 10.36 -14.26
CA ASN A 332 -7.15 11.78 -13.87
C ASN A 332 -5.90 12.60 -14.22
N THR A 333 -4.75 11.96 -14.41
CA THR A 333 -3.50 12.60 -14.84
C THR A 333 -3.37 12.72 -16.37
N GLY A 334 -4.37 12.25 -17.13
CA GLY A 334 -4.51 12.45 -18.58
C GLY A 334 -3.55 11.63 -19.47
N GLY A 335 -2.44 11.13 -18.93
CA GLY A 335 -1.41 10.42 -19.69
C GLY A 335 -1.58 8.89 -19.79
N HIS A 336 -2.48 8.30 -19.00
CA HIS A 336 -2.67 6.85 -18.93
C HIS A 336 -4.15 6.50 -18.88
N VAL A 337 -4.51 5.35 -19.45
CA VAL A 337 -5.86 4.80 -19.35
C VAL A 337 -6.05 3.97 -18.09
N THR A 338 -7.31 3.72 -17.69
CA THR A 338 -7.66 2.91 -16.52
C THR A 338 -8.96 2.14 -16.72
N ASP A 339 -8.97 0.91 -16.21
CA ASP A 339 -10.14 0.04 -16.11
C ASP A 339 -10.86 0.16 -14.75
N LEU A 340 -10.29 0.88 -13.77
CA LEU A 340 -10.83 1.03 -12.41
C LEU A 340 -12.32 1.38 -12.41
N LYS A 341 -12.72 2.30 -13.28
CA LYS A 341 -14.10 2.81 -13.33
C LYS A 341 -15.12 1.77 -13.81
N TYR A 342 -14.70 0.67 -14.43
CA TYR A 342 -15.59 -0.46 -14.72
C TYR A 342 -15.97 -1.26 -13.48
N CYS A 343 -15.13 -1.23 -12.45
CA CYS A 343 -15.25 -2.09 -11.27
C CYS A 343 -15.48 -1.30 -9.98
N GLU A 344 -15.66 0.00 -10.07
CA GLU A 344 -15.98 0.93 -8.98
C GLU A 344 -17.44 1.38 -9.17
N TYR A 345 -18.28 1.16 -8.15
CA TYR A 345 -19.74 1.34 -8.22
C TYR A 345 -20.34 2.21 -7.12
N THR A 346 -19.52 2.79 -6.25
CA THR A 346 -19.89 3.47 -4.99
C THR A 346 -19.58 4.97 -5.01
N GLY A 347 -18.97 5.46 -6.08
CA GLY A 347 -18.53 6.85 -6.26
C GLY A 347 -17.18 7.18 -5.65
N ASP A 348 -16.35 6.18 -5.34
CA ASP A 348 -15.05 6.35 -4.68
C ASP A 348 -13.87 5.82 -5.54
N TYR A 349 -12.77 5.39 -4.92
CA TYR A 349 -11.58 4.86 -5.60
C TYR A 349 -11.31 3.37 -5.29
N MET A 350 -12.22 2.71 -4.57
CA MET A 350 -12.11 1.32 -4.20
C MET A 350 -12.82 0.43 -5.23
N PRO A 351 -12.10 -0.51 -5.86
CA PRO A 351 -12.75 -1.45 -6.76
C PRO A 351 -13.56 -2.48 -5.96
N GLU A 352 -14.80 -2.66 -6.36
CA GLU A 352 -15.74 -3.65 -5.86
C GLU A 352 -15.47 -5.06 -6.41
N VAL A 353 -14.74 -5.13 -7.52
CA VAL A 353 -14.45 -6.36 -8.25
C VAL A 353 -12.98 -6.37 -8.63
N TYR A 354 -12.28 -7.50 -8.45
CA TYR A 354 -10.92 -7.61 -8.96
C TYR A 354 -10.94 -7.65 -10.49
N TYR A 355 -10.03 -6.93 -11.12
CA TYR A 355 -10.00 -6.85 -12.57
C TYR A 355 -8.61 -7.03 -13.16
N GLY A 356 -8.59 -7.56 -14.38
CA GLY A 356 -7.39 -7.68 -15.20
C GLY A 356 -7.74 -7.52 -16.67
N ARG A 357 -6.72 -7.40 -17.51
CA ARG A 357 -6.90 -7.28 -18.96
C ARG A 357 -5.91 -8.17 -19.71
N PHE A 358 -6.43 -9.00 -20.60
CA PHE A 358 -5.67 -9.57 -21.72
C PHE A 358 -5.71 -8.56 -22.87
N SER A 359 -4.66 -7.75 -22.98
CA SER A 359 -4.59 -6.72 -24.01
C SER A 359 -4.07 -7.32 -25.31
N ALA A 360 -4.90 -7.33 -26.34
CA ALA A 360 -4.59 -7.87 -27.65
C ALA A 360 -5.40 -7.15 -28.73
N ARG A 361 -4.78 -6.88 -29.88
CA ARG A 361 -5.44 -6.26 -31.05
C ARG A 361 -5.98 -7.28 -32.04
N ASN A 362 -5.50 -8.52 -31.94
CA ASN A 362 -5.82 -9.60 -32.85
C ASN A 362 -5.55 -10.95 -32.17
N THR A 363 -6.01 -12.02 -32.82
CA THR A 363 -5.98 -13.36 -32.25
C THR A 363 -4.55 -13.89 -32.01
N SER A 364 -3.58 -13.48 -32.82
CA SER A 364 -2.18 -13.89 -32.66
C SER A 364 -1.51 -13.27 -31.43
N GLU A 365 -1.97 -12.11 -30.96
CA GLU A 365 -1.50 -11.46 -29.73
C GLU A 365 -2.18 -12.02 -28.47
N LEU A 366 -3.43 -12.49 -28.59
CA LEU A 366 -4.17 -13.07 -27.48
C LEU A 366 -3.69 -14.48 -27.13
N GLN A 367 -3.45 -15.33 -28.14
CA GLN A 367 -3.16 -16.75 -27.92
C GLN A 367 -2.02 -16.99 -26.91
N PRO A 368 -0.85 -16.32 -27.00
CA PRO A 368 0.24 -16.56 -26.06
C PRO A 368 -0.08 -16.13 -24.62
N GLN A 369 -1.03 -15.21 -24.41
CA GLN A 369 -1.47 -14.82 -23.07
C GLN A 369 -2.31 -15.95 -22.45
N ILE A 370 -3.24 -16.50 -23.22
CA ILE A 370 -4.07 -17.65 -22.82
C ILE A 370 -3.19 -18.86 -22.53
N ASP A 371 -2.28 -19.22 -23.44
CA ASP A 371 -1.43 -20.40 -23.32
C ASP A 371 -0.58 -20.33 -22.04
N LYS A 372 0.11 -19.21 -21.79
CA LYS A 372 0.92 -19.02 -20.58
C LYS A 372 0.07 -19.05 -19.30
N THR A 373 -1.13 -18.47 -19.33
CA THR A 373 -2.02 -18.50 -18.17
C THR A 373 -2.50 -19.92 -17.89
N LEU A 374 -2.89 -20.68 -18.91
CA LEU A 374 -3.31 -22.07 -18.76
C LEU A 374 -2.16 -22.97 -18.30
N GLU A 375 -0.98 -22.85 -18.90
CA GLU A 375 0.22 -23.60 -18.51
C GLU A 375 0.53 -23.41 -17.02
N TYR A 376 0.53 -22.15 -16.56
CA TYR A 376 0.80 -21.81 -15.17
C TYR A 376 -0.30 -22.30 -14.22
N GLU A 377 -1.57 -22.10 -14.58
CA GLU A 377 -2.68 -22.48 -13.70
C GLU A 377 -2.92 -23.99 -13.63
N LYS A 378 -2.69 -24.72 -14.72
CA LYS A 378 -2.80 -26.18 -14.79
C LYS A 378 -1.54 -26.90 -14.31
N TYR A 379 -0.47 -26.16 -14.02
CA TYR A 379 0.83 -26.69 -13.62
C TYR A 379 1.44 -27.61 -14.70
N GLU A 380 1.32 -27.20 -15.96
CA GLU A 380 1.76 -27.97 -17.13
C GLU A 380 3.18 -27.60 -17.61
N MET A 381 3.84 -26.68 -16.90
CA MET A 381 5.23 -26.30 -17.21
C MET A 381 6.19 -27.50 -17.09
N PRO A 382 7.14 -27.68 -18.04
CA PRO A 382 8.06 -28.82 -18.02
C PRO A 382 8.97 -28.90 -16.78
N ASP A 383 9.37 -27.75 -16.24
CA ASP A 383 10.17 -27.64 -15.01
C ASP A 383 9.60 -26.50 -14.14
N PRO A 384 8.97 -26.82 -12.99
CA PRO A 384 8.39 -25.83 -12.09
C PRO A 384 9.41 -25.22 -11.10
N SER A 385 10.70 -25.59 -11.17
CA SER A 385 11.72 -25.10 -10.23
C SER A 385 11.83 -23.57 -10.16
N PHE A 386 11.57 -22.88 -11.29
CA PHE A 386 11.58 -21.43 -11.36
C PHE A 386 10.55 -20.75 -10.43
N LEU A 387 9.51 -21.45 -9.97
CA LEU A 387 8.55 -20.91 -9.01
C LEU A 387 9.17 -20.59 -7.64
N GLY A 388 10.31 -21.20 -7.32
CA GLY A 388 11.08 -20.90 -6.12
C GLY A 388 12.04 -19.72 -6.26
N GLU A 389 12.13 -19.13 -7.45
CA GLU A 389 13.04 -18.03 -7.75
C GLU A 389 12.26 -16.73 -7.98
N VAL A 390 12.75 -15.64 -7.40
CA VAL A 390 12.16 -14.31 -7.56
C VAL A 390 13.24 -13.31 -7.91
N VAL A 391 12.96 -12.47 -8.90
CA VAL A 391 13.84 -11.36 -9.29
C VAL A 391 13.26 -10.07 -8.70
N MET A 392 13.97 -9.49 -7.72
CA MET A 392 13.63 -8.20 -7.12
C MET A 392 14.67 -7.16 -7.55
N ILE A 393 14.22 -6.14 -8.28
CA ILE A 393 15.11 -5.10 -8.84
C ILE A 393 14.80 -3.77 -8.14
N ALA A 394 15.73 -3.29 -7.32
CA ALA A 394 15.79 -1.88 -6.93
C ALA A 394 16.51 -1.12 -8.06
N GLY A 395 15.72 -0.53 -8.97
CA GLY A 395 16.26 0.19 -10.12
C GLY A 395 17.18 1.34 -9.70
N MET A 396 18.11 1.71 -10.58
CA MET A 396 18.97 2.86 -10.35
C MET A 396 18.13 4.14 -10.24
N ASP A 397 18.21 4.80 -9.10
CA ASP A 397 17.67 6.13 -8.87
C ASP A 397 18.85 7.10 -8.77
N SER A 398 18.75 8.29 -9.36
CA SER A 398 19.84 9.28 -9.38
C SER A 398 20.30 9.70 -7.98
N TYR A 399 19.47 9.53 -6.95
CA TYR A 399 19.74 9.97 -5.57
C TYR A 399 19.99 8.83 -4.58
N HIS A 400 19.48 7.63 -4.88
CA HIS A 400 19.59 6.45 -3.99
C HIS A 400 20.26 5.24 -4.64
N GLY A 401 20.65 5.36 -5.92
CA GLY A 401 21.41 4.36 -6.65
C GLY A 401 22.88 4.38 -6.25
N SER A 402 23.42 3.18 -6.14
CA SER A 402 24.86 2.91 -6.04
C SER A 402 25.65 3.64 -7.13
N THR A 403 26.58 4.51 -6.74
CA THR A 403 27.44 5.30 -7.67
C THR A 403 28.74 4.58 -8.06
N TRP A 404 28.81 3.24 -7.90
CA TRP A 404 30.04 2.46 -8.15
C TRP A 404 30.11 1.85 -9.54
#